data_AF-A0A8B6C580-F1
#
_entry.id   AF-A0A8B6C580-F1
#
_cell.length_a   1.000
_cell.length_b   1.000
_cell.length_c   1.000
_cell.angle_alpha   90.00
_cell.angle_beta   90.00
_cell.angle_gamma   90.00
#
_symmetry.space_group_name_H-M   'P 1'
#
loop_
_entity.id
_entity.type
_entity.pdbx_description
1 polymer ?
#
loop_
_entity_poly.entity_id
_entity_poly.type
_entity_poly.pdbx_seq_one_letter_code
_entity_poly.pdbx_strand_id
1 'polypeptide(L)'
;MKEDEQSREYDSRKAEYHHLRIHQKCLVKQPFKLIIWLNTNNFRELIIVSFSNASVPNETSALLYETLASLKSALEFLYSEHKNINLDAVIGTRMVEGQLSVLIERIQEKSSNVPCDVSDKCWKKMTKPLYNGYSLTHELFYLEIGEQHGCHAEMELKRLTHNQESVAKLRETYCANILNEAALIAEQNFPEDRHDLFMEQAALCGMVGYRQFFSSDWLRKMLSWQNKAIGCYHGNPIREWEVEYRKPDLQGSKKLMHKNWKLPSMPPTAVQHVRHKREERILRDGCLSHRTAVAVAAQGQYIRYMLEYMAFQANP
;
A
#
# COMPACT_ATOMS: atom_id res chain seq x y z
N MET A 1 -9.48 42.43 -17.15
CA MET A 1 -8.09 42.01 -16.81
C MET A 1 -8.00 41.01 -15.67
N LYS A 2 -8.60 41.23 -14.47
CA LYS A 2 -8.64 40.22 -13.40
C LYS A 2 -9.64 39.07 -13.64
N GLU A 3 -10.73 39.32 -14.36
CA GLU A 3 -11.74 38.29 -14.68
C GLU A 3 -11.25 37.28 -15.75
N ASP A 4 -10.44 37.72 -16.71
CA ASP A 4 -9.83 36.85 -17.74
C ASP A 4 -8.76 35.90 -17.19
N GLU A 5 -8.18 36.22 -16.04
CA GLU A 5 -7.14 35.43 -15.38
C GLU A 5 -7.77 34.32 -14.52
N GLN A 6 -8.87 34.61 -13.82
CA GLN A 6 -9.68 33.63 -13.10
C GLN A 6 -10.37 32.62 -14.03
N SER A 7 -10.85 33.06 -15.20
CA SER A 7 -11.44 32.16 -16.21
C SER A 7 -10.41 31.18 -16.79
N ARG A 8 -9.18 31.66 -17.07
CA ARG A 8 -8.08 30.82 -17.55
C ARG A 8 -7.57 29.84 -16.49
N GLU A 9 -7.52 30.25 -15.23
CA GLU A 9 -7.15 29.37 -14.11
C GLU A 9 -8.26 28.33 -13.81
N TYR A 10 -9.54 28.67 -14.02
CA TYR A 10 -10.66 27.73 -13.93
C TYR A 10 -10.63 26.68 -15.04
N ASP A 11 -10.40 27.08 -16.30
CA ASP A 11 -10.31 26.15 -17.44
C ASP A 11 -9.04 25.29 -17.39
N SER A 12 -7.90 25.83 -16.94
CA SER A 12 -6.68 25.05 -16.70
C SER A 12 -6.89 23.98 -15.63
N ARG A 13 -7.56 24.32 -14.52
CA ARG A 13 -7.90 23.35 -13.45
C ARG A 13 -8.92 22.31 -13.90
N LYS A 14 -9.88 22.69 -14.74
CA LYS A 14 -10.86 21.77 -15.33
C LYS A 14 -10.21 20.81 -16.33
N ALA A 15 -9.24 21.29 -17.10
CA ALA A 15 -8.40 20.48 -17.98
C ALA A 15 -7.53 19.51 -17.15
N GLU A 16 -6.93 19.95 -16.05
CA GLU A 16 -6.13 19.11 -15.13
C GLU A 16 -6.99 18.04 -14.44
N TYR A 17 -8.23 18.37 -14.03
CA TYR A 17 -9.20 17.41 -13.49
C TYR A 17 -9.69 16.40 -14.54
N HIS A 18 -9.87 16.85 -15.80
CA HIS A 18 -10.15 15.97 -16.93
C HIS A 18 -8.96 15.08 -17.26
N HIS A 19 -7.73 15.61 -17.19
CA HIS A 19 -6.48 14.87 -17.43
C HIS A 19 -6.26 13.83 -16.33
N LEU A 20 -6.54 14.15 -15.06
CA LEU A 20 -6.53 13.20 -13.94
C LEU A 20 -7.58 12.11 -14.13
N ARG A 21 -8.80 12.42 -14.59
CA ARG A 21 -9.82 11.41 -14.93
C ARG A 21 -9.44 10.56 -16.15
N ILE A 22 -8.78 11.14 -17.14
CA ILE A 22 -8.27 10.43 -18.33
C ILE A 22 -7.08 9.55 -17.96
N HIS A 23 -6.17 10.01 -17.09
CA HIS A 23 -5.10 9.21 -16.51
C HIS A 23 -5.64 8.10 -15.62
N GLN A 24 -6.67 8.33 -14.81
CA GLN A 24 -7.34 7.27 -14.06
C GLN A 24 -7.94 6.22 -15.02
N LYS A 25 -8.57 6.65 -16.12
CA LYS A 25 -9.07 5.75 -17.17
C LYS A 25 -7.96 5.04 -17.98
N CYS A 26 -6.77 5.64 -18.12
CA CYS A 26 -5.61 5.06 -18.81
C CYS A 26 -4.77 4.13 -17.89
N LEU A 27 -4.62 4.46 -16.61
CA LEU A 27 -3.97 3.63 -15.59
C LEU A 27 -4.79 2.37 -15.29
N VAL A 28 -6.12 2.47 -15.39
CA VAL A 28 -7.05 1.35 -15.29
C VAL A 28 -7.06 0.46 -16.56
N LYS A 29 -6.52 0.93 -17.69
CA LYS A 29 -6.37 0.12 -18.92
C LYS A 29 -5.09 -0.72 -18.98
N GLN A 30 -4.14 -0.53 -18.06
CA GLN A 30 -2.89 -1.28 -18.04
C GLN A 30 -2.75 -2.44 -17.02
N PRO A 31 -3.67 -2.78 -16.09
CA PRO A 31 -3.46 -3.89 -15.15
C PRO A 31 -3.56 -5.28 -15.80
N PHE A 32 -3.78 -5.31 -17.11
CA PHE A 32 -4.11 -6.52 -17.85
C PHE A 32 -2.89 -7.34 -18.27
N LYS A 33 -1.71 -6.73 -18.38
CA LYS A 33 -0.51 -7.49 -18.73
C LYS A 33 -0.24 -8.59 -17.71
N LEU A 34 -0.46 -8.30 -16.41
CA LEU A 34 -0.23 -9.27 -15.34
C LEU A 34 -1.27 -10.40 -15.33
N ILE A 35 -2.56 -10.08 -15.48
CA ILE A 35 -3.62 -11.10 -15.58
C ILE A 35 -3.45 -11.94 -16.83
N ILE A 36 -3.10 -11.32 -17.96
CA ILE A 36 -2.77 -12.03 -19.21
C ILE A 36 -1.57 -12.92 -18.95
N TRP A 37 -0.47 -12.40 -18.39
CA TRP A 37 0.75 -13.18 -18.12
C TRP A 37 0.52 -14.37 -17.17
N LEU A 38 -0.28 -14.20 -16.11
CA LEU A 38 -0.70 -15.29 -15.20
C LEU A 38 -1.59 -16.33 -15.89
N ASN A 39 -2.32 -15.94 -16.94
CA ASN A 39 -3.21 -16.83 -17.70
C ASN A 39 -2.53 -17.47 -18.92
N THR A 40 -1.53 -16.82 -19.52
CA THR A 40 -0.84 -17.28 -20.74
C THR A 40 0.36 -18.15 -20.45
N ASN A 41 1.03 -17.96 -19.31
CA ASN A 41 2.15 -18.80 -18.91
C ASN A 41 1.66 -19.90 -17.97
N ASN A 42 2.02 -21.14 -18.26
CA ASN A 42 1.85 -22.23 -17.30
C ASN A 42 2.87 -22.03 -16.18
N PHE A 43 2.54 -21.12 -15.25
CA PHE A 43 3.46 -20.63 -14.22
C PHE A 43 3.99 -21.76 -13.33
N ARG A 44 3.19 -22.83 -13.18
CA ARG A 44 3.58 -24.08 -12.54
C ARG A 44 4.72 -24.78 -13.28
N GLU A 45 4.62 -24.91 -14.60
CA GLU A 45 5.70 -25.45 -15.44
C GLU A 45 6.93 -24.54 -15.40
N LEU A 46 6.74 -23.22 -15.44
CA LEU A 46 7.84 -22.26 -15.39
C LEU A 46 8.63 -22.38 -14.08
N ILE A 47 7.96 -22.47 -12.94
CA ILE A 47 8.60 -22.69 -11.62
C ILE A 47 9.29 -24.07 -11.57
N ILE A 48 8.62 -25.13 -12.02
CA ILE A 48 9.18 -26.49 -12.03
C ILE A 48 10.45 -26.54 -12.87
N VAL A 49 10.44 -25.91 -14.04
CA VAL A 49 11.59 -25.85 -14.95
C VAL A 49 12.70 -24.96 -14.38
N SER A 50 12.37 -23.79 -13.84
CA SER A 50 13.37 -22.84 -13.32
C SER A 50 14.04 -23.30 -12.02
N PHE A 51 13.40 -24.17 -11.23
CA PHE A 51 13.90 -24.63 -9.94
C PHE A 51 14.01 -26.15 -9.83
N SER A 52 14.14 -26.87 -10.96
CA SER A 52 14.18 -28.34 -11.00
C SER A 52 15.28 -28.97 -10.15
N ASN A 53 16.36 -28.21 -9.89
CA ASN A 53 17.55 -28.68 -9.16
C ASN A 53 17.56 -28.22 -7.68
N ALA A 54 16.57 -27.46 -7.22
CA ALA A 54 16.53 -26.90 -5.88
C ALA A 54 15.88 -27.88 -4.88
N SER A 55 16.48 -28.06 -3.70
CA SER A 55 15.86 -28.78 -2.58
C SER A 55 14.84 -27.89 -1.85
N VAL A 56 13.75 -27.52 -2.54
CA VAL A 56 12.70 -26.64 -1.99
C VAL A 56 11.79 -27.46 -1.07
N PRO A 57 11.50 -26.99 0.17
CA PRO A 57 10.51 -27.63 1.03
C PRO A 57 9.14 -27.70 0.33
N ASN A 58 8.49 -28.86 0.38
CA ASN A 58 7.18 -29.07 -0.24
C ASN A 58 6.13 -28.05 0.25
N GLU A 59 6.24 -27.61 1.51
CA GLU A 59 5.39 -26.58 2.09
C GLU A 59 5.55 -25.21 1.39
N THR A 60 6.77 -24.78 1.08
CA THR A 60 7.04 -23.51 0.39
C THR A 60 6.41 -23.50 -1.00
N SER A 61 6.56 -24.61 -1.74
CA SER A 61 5.94 -24.76 -3.06
C SER A 61 4.41 -24.75 -2.97
N ALA A 62 3.83 -25.45 -2.00
CA ALA A 62 2.38 -25.47 -1.79
C ALA A 62 1.83 -24.06 -1.47
N LEU A 63 2.48 -23.35 -0.54
CA LEU A 63 2.11 -21.97 -0.18
C LEU A 63 2.26 -21.01 -1.35
N LEU A 64 3.30 -21.17 -2.18
CA LEU A 64 3.48 -20.37 -3.39
C LEU A 64 2.30 -20.55 -4.34
N TYR A 65 1.87 -21.79 -4.63
CA TYR A 65 0.72 -22.05 -5.49
C TYR A 65 -0.59 -21.52 -4.91
N GLU A 66 -0.80 -21.67 -3.60
CA GLU A 66 -1.98 -21.13 -2.92
C GLU A 66 -2.02 -19.60 -3.01
N THR A 67 -0.88 -18.94 -2.79
CA THR A 67 -0.74 -17.48 -2.87
C THR A 67 -0.95 -16.98 -4.31
N LEU A 68 -0.41 -17.66 -5.31
CA LEU A 68 -0.62 -17.32 -6.72
C LEU A 68 -2.09 -17.45 -7.14
N ALA A 69 -2.77 -18.51 -6.69
CA ALA A 69 -4.19 -18.70 -6.95
C ALA A 69 -5.03 -17.60 -6.28
N SER A 70 -4.71 -17.26 -5.03
CA SER A 70 -5.34 -16.17 -4.30
C SER A 70 -5.13 -14.82 -5.00
N LEU A 71 -3.89 -14.54 -5.43
CA LEU A 71 -3.51 -13.30 -6.12
C LEU A 71 -4.27 -13.16 -7.43
N LYS A 72 -4.30 -14.24 -8.23
CA LYS A 72 -5.05 -14.29 -9.49
C LYS A 72 -6.54 -13.97 -9.27
N SER A 73 -7.17 -14.63 -8.30
CA SER A 73 -8.59 -14.42 -7.98
C SER A 73 -8.88 -12.98 -7.55
N ALA A 74 -8.03 -12.39 -6.72
CA ALA A 74 -8.18 -10.99 -6.30
C ALA A 74 -7.97 -9.99 -7.45
N LEU A 75 -7.00 -10.24 -8.34
CA LEU A 75 -6.77 -9.43 -9.53
C LEU A 75 -7.93 -9.51 -10.53
N GLU A 76 -8.51 -10.70 -10.73
CA GLU A 76 -9.70 -10.90 -11.57
C GLU A 76 -10.92 -10.17 -11.00
N PHE A 77 -11.10 -10.19 -9.68
CA PHE A 77 -12.14 -9.41 -9.01
C PHE A 77 -11.96 -7.90 -9.22
N LEU A 78 -10.78 -7.35 -8.89
CA LEU A 78 -10.47 -5.93 -9.07
C LEU A 78 -10.59 -5.51 -10.53
N TYR A 79 -10.27 -6.42 -11.46
CA TYR A 79 -10.51 -6.22 -12.87
C TYR A 79 -12.00 -6.14 -13.20
N SER A 80 -12.84 -7.04 -12.69
CA SER A 80 -14.29 -6.96 -12.95
C SER A 80 -14.91 -5.66 -12.39
N GLU A 81 -14.38 -5.16 -11.27
CA GLU A 81 -14.82 -3.92 -10.61
C GLU A 81 -14.02 -2.68 -10.99
N HIS A 82 -13.17 -2.71 -12.03
CA HIS A 82 -12.21 -1.65 -12.35
C HIS A 82 -12.80 -0.23 -12.56
N LYS A 83 -14.10 -0.13 -12.88
CA LYS A 83 -14.83 1.15 -12.98
C LYS A 83 -15.29 1.69 -11.63
N ASN A 84 -15.30 0.84 -10.62
CA ASN A 84 -15.84 1.06 -9.28
C ASN A 84 -14.76 1.00 -8.18
N ILE A 85 -13.50 0.72 -8.50
CA ILE A 85 -12.42 0.78 -7.51
C ILE A 85 -11.97 2.22 -7.23
N ASN A 86 -11.36 2.46 -6.07
CA ASN A 86 -10.76 3.76 -5.72
C ASN A 86 -9.30 3.89 -6.22
N LEU A 87 -8.66 5.05 -6.07
CA LEU A 87 -7.28 5.24 -6.53
C LEU A 87 -6.29 4.33 -5.78
N ASP A 88 -6.55 4.06 -4.51
CA ASP A 88 -5.65 3.27 -3.66
C ASP A 88 -5.63 1.81 -4.14
N ALA A 89 -6.76 1.32 -4.67
CA ALA A 89 -6.82 0.03 -5.34
C ALA A 89 -6.08 -0.03 -6.67
N VAL A 90 -6.07 1.08 -7.43
CA VAL A 90 -5.25 1.21 -8.63
C VAL A 90 -3.76 1.25 -8.26
N ILE A 91 -3.38 1.90 -7.16
CA ILE A 91 -2.00 1.93 -6.67
C ILE A 91 -1.55 0.53 -6.23
N GLY A 92 -2.35 -0.18 -5.44
CA GLY A 92 -2.02 -1.54 -4.97
C GLY A 92 -1.81 -2.54 -6.12
N THR A 93 -2.64 -2.48 -7.17
CA THR A 93 -2.46 -3.30 -8.37
C THR A 93 -1.20 -2.94 -9.16
N ARG A 94 -0.87 -1.65 -9.26
CA ARG A 94 0.37 -1.15 -9.89
C ARG A 94 1.62 -1.52 -9.11
N MET A 95 1.56 -1.56 -7.78
CA MET A 95 2.69 -1.98 -6.94
C MET A 95 3.06 -3.43 -7.24
N VAL A 96 2.09 -4.34 -7.39
CA VAL A 96 2.36 -5.73 -7.78
C VAL A 96 2.85 -5.83 -9.22
N GLU A 97 2.22 -5.11 -10.16
CA GLU A 97 2.66 -5.07 -11.57
C GLU A 97 4.11 -4.58 -11.68
N GLY A 98 4.46 -3.50 -10.97
CA GLY A 98 5.81 -2.96 -10.91
C GLY A 98 6.81 -3.94 -10.31
N GLN A 99 6.48 -4.59 -9.19
CA GLN A 99 7.38 -5.55 -8.54
C GLN A 99 7.61 -6.82 -9.38
N LEU A 100 6.58 -7.35 -10.04
CA LEU A 100 6.70 -8.50 -10.95
C LEU A 100 7.35 -8.11 -12.28
N SER A 101 7.15 -6.87 -12.75
CA SER A 101 7.84 -6.36 -13.93
C SER A 101 9.32 -6.06 -13.63
N VAL A 102 9.69 -5.63 -12.41
CA VAL A 102 11.08 -5.47 -11.98
C VAL A 102 11.82 -6.82 -11.90
N LEU A 103 11.10 -7.92 -11.73
CA LEU A 103 11.63 -9.28 -11.87
C LEU A 103 11.84 -9.71 -13.34
N ILE A 104 11.38 -8.94 -14.33
CA ILE A 104 11.50 -9.23 -15.77
C ILE A 104 12.28 -8.14 -16.54
N GLU A 105 12.26 -6.89 -16.11
CA GLU A 105 12.85 -5.74 -16.82
C GLU A 105 13.50 -4.77 -15.81
N ARG A 106 14.73 -5.07 -15.38
CA ARG A 106 15.67 -4.00 -15.06
C ARG A 106 16.18 -3.44 -16.39
N ILE A 107 15.49 -2.43 -16.93
CA ILE A 107 15.99 -1.33 -17.78
C ILE A 107 14.76 -0.50 -18.17
N GLN A 108 14.59 0.65 -17.52
CA GLN A 108 14.22 1.94 -18.11
C GLN A 108 13.95 2.91 -16.96
N GLU A 109 15.03 3.41 -16.35
CA GLU A 109 14.98 4.67 -15.61
C GLU A 109 14.64 5.77 -16.61
N LYS A 110 13.38 6.24 -16.57
CA LYS A 110 13.10 7.60 -17.00
C LYS A 110 13.16 8.45 -15.74
N SER A 111 14.29 9.13 -15.52
CA SER A 111 14.28 10.29 -14.64
C SER A 111 13.30 11.29 -15.24
N SER A 112 12.22 11.60 -14.51
CA SER A 112 11.49 12.80 -14.82
C SER A 112 12.40 13.96 -14.45
N ASN A 113 12.76 14.79 -15.41
CA ASN A 113 13.54 16.03 -15.20
C ASN A 113 12.73 17.13 -14.46
N VAL A 114 11.71 16.72 -13.69
CA VAL A 114 10.90 17.58 -12.85
C VAL A 114 11.65 17.71 -11.52
N PRO A 115 12.01 18.93 -11.09
CA PRO A 115 12.63 19.12 -9.79
C PRO A 115 11.69 18.63 -8.69
N CYS A 116 12.21 17.78 -7.80
CA CYS A 116 11.49 17.37 -6.60
C CYS A 116 11.34 18.56 -5.65
N ASP A 117 10.11 18.87 -5.26
CA ASP A 117 9.82 19.84 -4.21
C ASP A 117 9.09 19.13 -3.06
N VAL A 118 9.84 18.92 -1.98
CA VAL A 118 9.29 18.41 -0.73
C VAL A 118 8.95 19.60 0.17
N SER A 119 7.67 19.88 0.40
CA SER A 119 7.33 20.98 1.31
C SER A 119 7.70 20.65 2.77
N ASP A 120 8.20 21.64 3.51
CA ASP A 120 8.53 21.48 4.94
C ASP A 120 7.32 21.04 5.77
N LYS A 121 6.12 21.49 5.39
CA LYS A 121 4.87 21.11 6.05
C LYS A 121 4.59 19.61 5.89
N CYS A 122 4.79 19.06 4.69
CA CYS A 122 4.65 17.64 4.44
C CYS A 122 5.73 16.84 5.18
N TRP A 123 6.98 17.28 5.08
CA TRP A 123 8.11 16.62 5.74
C TRP A 123 7.88 16.50 7.25
N LYS A 124 7.65 17.63 7.95
CA LYS A 124 7.41 17.65 9.40
C LYS A 124 6.21 16.80 9.83
N LYS A 125 5.19 16.70 8.99
CA LYS A 125 4.00 15.91 9.29
C LYS A 125 4.27 14.41 9.13
N MET A 126 4.98 14.03 8.07
CA MET A 126 5.20 12.62 7.70
C MET A 126 6.46 12.01 8.33
N THR A 127 7.21 12.79 9.11
CA THR A 127 8.36 12.30 9.88
C THR A 127 8.23 12.61 11.38
N LYS A 128 6.98 12.79 11.84
CA LYS A 128 6.70 13.17 13.23
C LYS A 128 6.80 11.91 14.09
N PRO A 129 7.61 11.91 15.16
CA PRO A 129 7.75 10.72 15.98
C PRO A 129 6.42 10.31 16.64
N LEU A 130 6.33 9.03 17.00
CA LEU A 130 5.25 8.41 17.78
C LEU A 130 3.93 8.16 17.04
N TYR A 131 3.93 8.21 15.72
CA TYR A 131 2.81 7.62 14.97
C TYR A 131 2.74 6.10 15.14
N ASN A 132 1.52 5.59 14.97
CA ASN A 132 1.18 4.17 15.09
C ASN A 132 0.10 3.80 14.07
N GLY A 133 -0.06 2.50 13.83
CA GLY A 133 -1.04 1.96 12.90
C GLY A 133 -0.89 2.57 11.50
N TYR A 134 -2.00 2.96 10.89
CA TYR A 134 -2.02 3.55 9.56
C TYR A 134 -1.20 4.85 9.44
N SER A 135 -1.14 5.65 10.51
CA SER A 135 -0.36 6.88 10.43
C SER A 135 1.13 6.57 10.31
N LEU A 136 1.60 5.49 10.93
CA LEU A 136 2.98 5.01 10.83
C LEU A 136 3.27 4.37 9.46
N THR A 137 2.36 3.56 8.93
CA THR A 137 2.49 3.01 7.57
C THR A 137 2.51 4.13 6.52
N HIS A 138 1.73 5.20 6.72
CA HIS A 138 1.78 6.37 5.86
C HIS A 138 3.12 7.14 5.91
N GLU A 139 3.82 7.19 7.06
CA GLU A 139 5.18 7.77 7.14
C GLU A 139 6.15 7.00 6.24
N LEU A 140 6.10 5.66 6.32
CA LEU A 140 6.91 4.81 5.47
C LEU A 140 6.55 4.99 3.99
N PHE A 141 5.26 4.94 3.67
CA PHE A 141 4.78 5.10 2.31
C PHE A 141 5.19 6.45 1.69
N TYR A 142 5.22 7.51 2.50
CA TYR A 142 5.71 8.82 2.07
C TYR A 142 7.18 8.80 1.66
N LEU A 143 8.05 8.14 2.42
CA LEU A 143 9.47 7.98 2.07
C LEU A 143 9.63 7.15 0.78
N GLU A 144 8.90 6.04 0.66
CA GLU A 144 9.01 5.14 -0.49
C GLU A 144 8.51 5.79 -1.79
N ILE A 145 7.42 6.57 -1.75
CA ILE A 145 6.98 7.34 -2.92
C ILE A 145 8.06 8.34 -3.33
N GLY A 146 8.63 9.07 -2.37
CA GLY A 146 9.69 10.05 -2.63
C GLY A 146 10.89 9.38 -3.31
N GLU A 147 11.32 8.23 -2.82
CA GLU A 147 12.41 7.45 -3.38
C GLU A 147 12.11 7.02 -4.83
N GLN A 148 10.94 6.43 -5.06
CA GLN A 148 10.53 5.92 -6.36
C GLN A 148 10.38 7.02 -7.42
N HIS A 149 10.17 8.27 -7.00
CA HIS A 149 10.12 9.44 -7.89
C HIS A 149 11.45 10.18 -8.00
N GLY A 150 12.55 9.63 -7.47
CA GLY A 150 13.89 10.22 -7.57
C GLY A 150 14.13 11.38 -6.61
N CYS A 151 13.30 11.56 -5.59
CA CYS A 151 13.40 12.65 -4.62
C CYS A 151 14.34 12.38 -3.44
N HIS A 152 15.15 11.32 -3.51
CA HIS A 152 16.08 10.93 -2.44
C HIS A 152 16.94 12.11 -1.97
N ALA A 153 17.64 12.79 -2.91
CA ALA A 153 18.53 13.90 -2.55
C ALA A 153 17.82 15.06 -1.82
N GLU A 154 16.60 15.39 -2.24
CA GLU A 154 15.78 16.42 -1.59
C GLU A 154 15.34 15.98 -0.19
N MET A 155 14.92 14.72 -0.02
CA MET A 155 14.58 14.17 1.29
C MET A 155 15.81 14.15 2.23
N GLU A 156 16.99 13.82 1.71
CA GLU A 156 18.24 13.84 2.45
C GLU A 156 18.65 15.27 2.86
N LEU A 157 18.34 16.28 2.03
CA LEU A 157 18.51 17.68 2.41
C LEU A 157 17.51 18.07 3.50
N LYS A 158 16.23 17.67 3.37
CA LYS A 158 15.20 17.98 4.37
C LYS A 158 15.53 17.41 5.74
N ARG A 159 15.92 16.14 5.88
CA ARG A 159 16.31 15.61 7.19
C ARG A 159 17.41 16.44 7.86
N LEU A 160 18.38 16.96 7.10
CA LEU A 160 19.46 17.78 7.64
C LEU A 160 18.90 19.10 8.19
N THR A 161 17.99 19.75 7.45
CA THR A 161 17.33 20.99 7.92
C THR A 161 16.46 20.79 9.16
N HIS A 162 15.95 19.57 9.40
CA HIS A 162 15.13 19.23 10.57
C HIS A 162 15.91 18.47 11.66
N ASN A 163 17.24 18.33 11.55
CA ASN A 163 18.11 17.58 12.47
C ASN A 163 17.64 16.14 12.74
N GLN A 164 17.28 15.43 11.67
CA GLN A 164 16.83 14.04 11.72
C GLN A 164 17.88 13.08 11.17
N GLU A 165 17.74 11.81 11.56
CA GLU A 165 18.52 10.69 11.04
C GLU A 165 18.37 10.53 9.51
N SER A 166 19.23 9.70 8.91
CA SER A 166 19.16 9.41 7.46
C SER A 166 17.79 8.90 7.03
N VAL A 167 17.37 9.16 5.78
CA VAL A 167 16.11 8.59 5.26
C VAL A 167 16.11 7.07 5.38
N ALA A 168 17.25 6.42 5.16
CA ALA A 168 17.42 4.99 5.40
C ALA A 168 17.16 4.63 6.87
N LYS A 169 17.67 5.40 7.83
CA LYS A 169 17.48 5.12 9.26
C LYS A 169 16.07 5.41 9.75
N LEU A 170 15.40 6.43 9.19
CA LEU A 170 13.97 6.67 9.41
C LEU A 170 13.15 5.47 8.94
N ARG A 171 13.40 5.01 7.72
CA ARG A 171 12.77 3.82 7.13
C ARG A 171 12.98 2.58 7.98
N GLU A 172 14.21 2.35 8.46
CA GLU A 172 14.51 1.24 9.36
C GLU A 172 13.69 1.31 10.65
N THR A 173 13.64 2.50 11.24
CA THR A 173 12.90 2.76 12.48
C THR A 173 11.40 2.53 12.29
N TYR A 174 10.84 2.99 11.17
CA TYR A 174 9.42 2.78 10.86
C TYR A 174 9.12 1.30 10.71
N CYS A 175 9.92 0.55 9.94
CA CYS A 175 9.66 -0.88 9.78
C CYS A 175 9.88 -1.71 11.05
N ALA A 176 10.82 -1.32 11.91
CA ALA A 176 10.96 -1.95 13.23
C ALA A 176 9.70 -1.73 14.09
N ASN A 177 9.16 -0.51 14.11
CA ASN A 177 7.92 -0.20 14.83
C ASN A 177 6.70 -0.92 14.23
N ILE A 178 6.59 -0.93 12.90
CA ILE A 178 5.52 -1.63 12.18
C ILE A 178 5.57 -3.13 12.46
N LEU A 179 6.76 -3.74 12.52
CA LEU A 179 6.90 -5.17 12.83
C LEU A 179 6.44 -5.48 14.26
N ASN A 180 6.76 -4.61 15.22
CA ASN A 180 6.26 -4.75 16.59
C ASN A 180 4.73 -4.67 16.65
N GLU A 181 4.10 -3.74 15.91
CA GLU A 181 2.64 -3.65 15.83
C GLU A 181 2.03 -4.90 15.17
N ALA A 182 2.62 -5.38 14.07
CA ALA A 182 2.16 -6.59 13.38
C ALA A 182 2.25 -7.83 14.27
N ALA A 183 3.32 -7.97 15.05
CA ALA A 183 3.48 -9.04 16.02
C ALA A 183 2.36 -9.01 17.08
N LEU A 184 2.01 -7.84 17.60
CA LEU A 184 0.90 -7.69 18.56
C LEU A 184 -0.46 -8.07 17.94
N ILE A 185 -0.70 -7.74 16.67
CA ILE A 185 -1.92 -8.17 15.95
C ILE A 185 -1.96 -9.70 15.86
N ALA A 186 -0.83 -10.32 15.54
CA ALA A 186 -0.72 -11.77 15.42
C ALA A 186 -0.94 -12.47 16.78
N GLU A 187 -0.35 -11.95 17.87
CA GLU A 187 -0.55 -12.42 19.24
C GLU A 187 -2.02 -12.33 19.68
N GLN A 188 -2.73 -11.30 19.22
CA GLN A 188 -4.17 -11.11 19.47
C GLN A 188 -5.06 -11.95 18.52
N ASN A 189 -4.48 -12.93 17.83
CA ASN A 189 -5.16 -13.81 16.88
C ASN A 189 -5.87 -13.07 15.74
N PHE A 190 -5.23 -12.01 15.23
CA PHE A 190 -5.66 -11.28 14.03
C PHE A 190 -7.12 -10.81 14.11
N PRO A 191 -7.44 -9.84 14.99
CA PRO A 191 -8.78 -9.30 15.06
C PRO A 191 -9.19 -8.66 13.73
N GLU A 192 -10.45 -8.84 13.31
CA GLU A 192 -10.94 -8.51 11.96
C GLU A 192 -10.72 -7.03 11.60
N ASP A 193 -10.78 -6.15 12.61
CA ASP A 193 -10.57 -4.72 12.45
C ASP A 193 -9.13 -4.32 12.15
N ARG A 194 -8.19 -5.25 12.33
CA ARG A 194 -6.76 -5.04 12.08
C ARG A 194 -6.26 -5.77 10.84
N HIS A 195 -7.11 -6.54 10.15
CA HIS A 195 -6.69 -7.31 8.97
C HIS A 195 -6.14 -6.43 7.85
N ASP A 196 -6.82 -5.31 7.57
CA ASP A 196 -6.42 -4.36 6.54
C ASP A 196 -5.02 -3.79 6.83
N LEU A 197 -4.86 -3.19 8.01
CA LEU A 197 -3.57 -2.69 8.47
C LEU A 197 -2.48 -3.78 8.49
N PHE A 198 -2.77 -4.99 8.97
CA PHE A 198 -1.78 -6.06 9.01
C PHE A 198 -1.25 -6.42 7.62
N MET A 199 -2.14 -6.48 6.61
CA MET A 199 -1.73 -6.68 5.22
C MET A 199 -0.95 -5.49 4.68
N GLU A 200 -1.32 -4.26 5.05
CA GLU A 200 -0.61 -3.04 4.64
C GLU A 200 0.83 -3.01 5.20
N GLN A 201 0.98 -3.37 6.47
CA GLN A 201 2.26 -3.48 7.16
C GLN A 201 3.18 -4.51 6.47
N ALA A 202 2.64 -5.70 6.16
CA ALA A 202 3.35 -6.73 5.43
C ALA A 202 3.71 -6.31 3.99
N ALA A 203 2.83 -5.57 3.31
CA ALA A 203 3.09 -5.07 1.97
C ALA A 203 4.22 -4.01 1.97
N LEU A 204 4.12 -2.99 2.82
CA LEU A 204 5.05 -1.85 2.81
C LEU A 204 6.45 -2.25 3.28
N CYS A 205 6.57 -2.85 4.46
CA CYS A 205 7.89 -3.26 4.96
C CYS A 205 8.45 -4.47 4.22
N GLY A 206 7.57 -5.32 3.67
CA GLY A 206 7.95 -6.39 2.77
C GLY A 206 8.70 -5.86 1.54
N MET A 207 8.22 -4.79 0.90
CA MET A 207 8.89 -4.16 -0.25
C MET A 207 10.28 -3.64 0.09
N VAL A 208 10.42 -3.00 1.25
CA VAL A 208 11.69 -2.45 1.75
C VAL A 208 12.72 -3.55 2.05
N GLY A 209 12.27 -4.80 2.22
CA GLY A 209 13.15 -5.97 2.40
C GLY A 209 13.10 -6.58 3.80
N TYR A 210 12.13 -6.20 4.64
CA TYR A 210 11.96 -6.78 5.98
C TYR A 210 11.33 -8.17 5.86
N ARG A 211 12.19 -9.20 5.91
CA ARG A 211 11.79 -10.60 5.74
C ARG A 211 10.98 -11.16 6.91
N GLN A 212 11.03 -10.51 8.07
CA GLN A 212 10.31 -10.92 9.28
C GLN A 212 8.79 -10.95 9.10
N PHE A 213 8.25 -10.20 8.11
CA PHE A 213 6.82 -10.24 7.78
C PHE A 213 6.41 -11.52 7.04
N PHE A 214 7.35 -12.31 6.49
CA PHE A 214 7.05 -13.43 5.62
C PHE A 214 7.02 -14.79 6.33
N SER A 215 6.31 -14.85 7.46
CA SER A 215 5.99 -16.11 8.13
C SER A 215 4.91 -16.89 7.37
N SER A 216 5.06 -18.22 7.29
CA SER A 216 4.04 -19.10 6.72
C SER A 216 2.71 -19.03 7.49
N ASP A 217 2.74 -18.88 8.81
CA ASP A 217 1.54 -18.77 9.64
C ASP A 217 0.76 -17.48 9.33
N TRP A 218 1.49 -16.37 9.16
CA TRP A 218 0.89 -15.08 8.83
C TRP A 218 0.27 -15.14 7.43
N LEU A 219 0.97 -15.75 6.46
CA LEU A 219 0.45 -15.96 5.11
C LEU A 219 -0.84 -16.78 5.13
N ARG A 220 -0.87 -17.94 5.81
CA ARG A 220 -2.06 -18.80 5.89
C ARG A 220 -3.26 -18.04 6.46
N LYS A 221 -3.03 -17.18 7.47
CA LYS A 221 -4.08 -16.33 8.04
C LYS A 221 -4.58 -15.31 7.02
N MET A 222 -3.68 -14.58 6.35
CA MET A 222 -4.06 -13.63 5.29
C MET A 222 -4.85 -14.28 4.14
N LEU A 223 -4.44 -15.46 3.69
CA LEU A 223 -5.13 -16.20 2.63
C LEU A 223 -6.53 -16.66 3.08
N SER A 224 -6.69 -16.98 4.37
CA SER A 224 -7.98 -17.40 4.93
C SER A 224 -9.05 -16.30 4.96
N TRP A 225 -8.64 -15.02 4.89
CA TRP A 225 -9.58 -13.89 4.90
C TRP A 225 -10.17 -13.59 3.51
N GLN A 226 -9.63 -14.19 2.45
CA GLN A 226 -10.17 -14.05 1.10
C GLN A 226 -11.49 -14.81 0.97
N ASN A 227 -12.49 -14.19 0.36
CA ASN A 227 -13.66 -14.92 -0.08
C ASN A 227 -13.29 -15.83 -1.25
N LYS A 228 -13.35 -17.14 -1.03
CA LYS A 228 -12.92 -18.14 -2.03
C LYS A 228 -13.77 -18.19 -3.30
N ALA A 229 -15.02 -17.74 -3.24
CA ALA A 229 -15.92 -17.75 -4.40
C ALA A 229 -15.71 -16.53 -5.31
N ILE A 230 -15.43 -15.37 -4.71
CA ILE A 230 -15.39 -14.08 -5.42
C ILE A 230 -13.96 -13.56 -5.60
N GLY A 231 -13.03 -13.94 -4.72
CA GLY A 231 -11.64 -13.49 -4.74
C GLY A 231 -11.36 -12.19 -3.98
N CYS A 232 -12.40 -11.51 -3.50
CA CYS A 232 -12.27 -10.25 -2.77
C CYS A 232 -12.05 -10.45 -1.26
N TYR A 233 -11.71 -9.37 -0.57
CA TYR A 233 -11.63 -9.31 0.88
C TYR A 233 -12.81 -8.51 1.45
N HIS A 234 -13.50 -9.09 2.44
CA HIS A 234 -14.63 -8.48 3.15
C HIS A 234 -14.15 -7.80 4.42
N GLY A 235 -15.02 -6.99 5.04
CA GLY A 235 -14.85 -6.51 6.40
C GLY A 235 -15.77 -5.35 6.69
N ASN A 236 -15.74 -4.89 7.95
CA ASN A 236 -16.34 -3.61 8.29
C ASN A 236 -15.38 -2.48 7.89
N PRO A 237 -15.82 -1.44 7.16
CA PRO A 237 -15.00 -0.28 6.88
C PRO A 237 -14.62 0.39 8.19
N ILE A 238 -13.33 0.49 8.47
CA ILE A 238 -12.81 1.08 9.71
C ILE A 238 -12.14 2.39 9.39
N ARG A 239 -12.34 3.37 10.25
CA ARG A 239 -11.69 4.67 10.12
C ARG A 239 -10.32 4.62 10.75
N GLU A 240 -9.35 5.26 10.11
CA GLU A 240 -7.94 5.29 10.55
C GLU A 240 -7.74 5.59 12.05
N TRP A 241 -8.53 6.51 12.61
CA TRP A 241 -8.44 6.95 14.00
C TRP A 241 -9.06 5.96 15.01
N GLU A 242 -9.76 4.93 14.56
CA GLU A 242 -10.34 3.88 15.42
C GLU A 242 -9.30 2.81 15.80
N VAL A 243 -8.12 2.85 15.16
CA VAL A 243 -7.05 1.84 15.24
C VAL A 243 -5.83 2.44 15.95
N GLU A 244 -5.87 2.54 17.28
CA GLU A 244 -4.72 2.95 18.10
C GLU A 244 -3.96 1.72 18.65
N TYR A 245 -2.62 1.76 18.62
CA TYR A 245 -1.74 0.74 19.23
C TYR A 245 -1.03 1.23 20.49
N ARG A 246 -0.59 2.49 20.48
CA ARG A 246 0.18 3.09 21.58
C ARG A 246 -0.73 4.07 22.33
N LYS A 247 -1.28 3.64 23.47
CA LYS A 247 -1.78 4.63 24.43
C LYS A 247 -0.57 5.38 24.97
N PRO A 248 -0.54 6.73 24.92
CA PRO A 248 0.39 7.45 25.77
C PRO A 248 0.16 6.93 27.19
N ASP A 249 1.24 6.56 27.86
CA ASP A 249 1.26 6.56 29.32
C ASP A 249 0.67 7.91 29.77
N LEU A 250 -0.60 7.85 30.16
CA LEU A 250 -1.32 8.87 30.88
C LEU A 250 -1.95 8.11 32.04
N GLN A 251 -1.10 7.75 33.00
CA GLN A 251 -1.53 7.54 34.38
C GLN A 251 -2.29 8.79 34.84
N GLY A 252 -3.61 8.83 34.59
CA GLY A 252 -4.47 9.90 35.10
C GLY A 252 -5.74 10.26 34.30
N SER A 253 -5.93 9.85 33.05
CA SER A 253 -7.10 10.34 32.27
C SER A 253 -8.23 9.32 32.18
N LYS A 254 -8.92 9.07 33.30
CA LYS A 254 -10.29 8.55 33.26
C LYS A 254 -11.21 9.68 32.74
N LYS A 255 -11.96 9.39 31.67
CA LYS A 255 -13.01 10.21 31.03
C LYS A 255 -12.54 11.37 30.14
N LEU A 256 -12.40 11.09 28.86
CA LEU A 256 -13.00 11.93 27.81
C LEU A 256 -13.63 11.01 26.77
N MET A 257 -14.83 10.51 27.08
CA MET A 257 -15.73 10.06 26.02
C MET A 257 -16.08 11.28 25.18
N HIS A 258 -15.92 11.16 23.87
CA HIS A 258 -16.44 12.08 22.87
C HIS A 258 -17.94 12.33 23.09
N LYS A 259 -18.28 13.40 23.81
CA LYS A 259 -19.61 14.02 23.78
C LYS A 259 -19.40 15.51 23.66
N ASN A 260 -19.75 16.05 22.49
CA ASN A 260 -19.85 17.48 22.15
C ASN A 260 -18.56 18.21 21.73
N TRP A 261 -18.00 17.86 20.57
CA TRP A 261 -17.28 18.86 19.78
C TRP A 261 -18.27 19.55 18.83
N LYS A 262 -18.76 20.75 19.20
CA LYS A 262 -19.45 21.64 18.26
C LYS A 262 -18.38 22.37 17.44
N LEU A 263 -18.48 22.31 16.10
CA LEU A 263 -17.62 23.11 15.22
C LEU A 263 -17.79 24.61 15.52
N PRO A 264 -16.71 25.43 15.52
CA PRO A 264 -16.84 26.88 15.49
C PRO A 264 -17.54 27.31 14.20
N SER A 265 -18.51 28.22 14.28
CA SER A 265 -19.15 28.83 13.11
C SER A 265 -18.13 29.65 12.30
N MET A 266 -17.74 29.13 11.13
CA MET A 266 -16.89 29.86 10.17
C MET A 266 -17.71 30.87 9.34
N PRO A 267 -17.12 32.02 8.96
CA PRO A 267 -17.78 33.04 8.17
C PRO A 267 -18.01 32.61 6.69
N PRO A 268 -19.01 33.18 5.99
CA PRO A 268 -19.64 32.54 4.82
C PRO A 268 -18.89 32.63 3.48
N THR A 269 -17.61 32.95 3.42
CA THR A 269 -16.96 33.33 2.14
C THR A 269 -15.73 32.54 1.74
N ALA A 270 -15.35 31.48 2.46
CA ALA A 270 -14.30 30.56 2.01
C ALA A 270 -14.93 29.29 1.42
N VAL A 271 -14.96 29.16 0.09
CA VAL A 271 -15.18 27.87 -0.57
C VAL A 271 -13.95 27.01 -0.27
N GLN A 272 -13.98 26.30 0.86
CA GLN A 272 -13.02 25.25 1.14
C GLN A 272 -13.34 24.09 0.21
N HIS A 273 -12.44 23.80 -0.73
CA HIS A 273 -12.38 22.47 -1.30
C HIS A 273 -12.03 21.50 -0.17
N VAL A 274 -13.07 20.94 0.45
CA VAL A 274 -12.90 19.85 1.41
C VAL A 274 -12.33 18.68 0.62
N ARG A 275 -11.02 18.43 0.78
CA ARG A 275 -10.41 17.19 0.32
C ARG A 275 -11.05 16.07 1.14
N HIS A 276 -12.06 15.41 0.58
CA HIS A 276 -12.57 14.17 1.14
C HIS A 276 -11.41 13.18 1.15
N LYS A 277 -11.07 12.70 2.36
CA LYS A 277 -10.14 11.58 2.51
C LYS A 277 -10.72 10.41 1.69
N ARG A 278 -9.85 9.66 1.02
CA ARG A 278 -10.31 8.48 0.28
C ARG A 278 -10.73 7.46 1.32
N GLU A 279 -12.04 7.33 1.47
CA GLU A 279 -12.65 6.36 2.35
C GLU A 279 -12.71 5.01 1.61
N GLU A 280 -12.66 3.93 2.38
CA GLU A 280 -12.85 2.58 1.87
C GLU A 280 -14.15 2.52 1.05
N ARG A 281 -14.07 1.87 -0.13
CA ARG A 281 -15.21 1.75 -1.04
C ARG A 281 -15.75 0.33 -0.95
N ILE A 282 -16.97 0.21 -0.45
CA ILE A 282 -17.73 -1.03 -0.48
C ILE A 282 -18.18 -1.28 -1.92
N LEU A 283 -17.83 -2.45 -2.43
CA LEU A 283 -18.15 -2.97 -3.75
C LEU A 283 -19.31 -3.98 -3.62
N ARG A 284 -19.62 -4.67 -4.72
CA ARG A 284 -20.62 -5.73 -4.72
C ARG A 284 -20.27 -6.81 -3.71
N ASP A 285 -21.30 -7.47 -3.20
CA ASP A 285 -21.19 -8.60 -2.26
C ASP A 285 -20.52 -8.28 -0.92
N GLY A 286 -20.36 -6.99 -0.58
CA GLY A 286 -19.72 -6.54 0.67
C GLY A 286 -18.19 -6.51 0.61
N CYS A 287 -17.63 -6.68 -0.59
CA CYS A 287 -16.19 -6.61 -0.82
C CYS A 287 -15.66 -5.19 -0.60
N LEU A 288 -14.46 -5.08 -0.04
CA LEU A 288 -13.80 -3.80 0.22
C LEU A 288 -12.71 -3.54 -0.83
N SER A 289 -12.79 -2.41 -1.52
CA SER A 289 -11.89 -2.06 -2.63
C SER A 289 -10.44 -1.89 -2.17
N HIS A 290 -10.21 -1.12 -1.12
CA HIS A 290 -8.87 -0.84 -0.63
C HIS A 290 -8.29 -2.09 0.04
N ARG A 291 -9.03 -2.74 0.94
CA ARG A 291 -8.59 -3.98 1.57
C ARG A 291 -8.21 -5.09 0.59
N THR A 292 -8.98 -5.25 -0.50
CA THR A 292 -8.65 -6.24 -1.54
C THR A 292 -7.34 -5.87 -2.25
N ALA A 293 -7.08 -4.59 -2.49
CA ALA A 293 -5.84 -4.16 -3.14
C ALA A 293 -4.62 -4.22 -2.22
N VAL A 294 -4.80 -3.94 -0.93
CA VAL A 294 -3.75 -4.14 0.08
C VAL A 294 -3.39 -5.62 0.19
N ALA A 295 -4.38 -6.52 0.15
CA ALA A 295 -4.14 -7.96 0.12
C ALA A 295 -3.33 -8.38 -1.13
N VAL A 296 -3.69 -7.85 -2.30
CA VAL A 296 -2.93 -8.06 -3.55
C VAL A 296 -1.47 -7.62 -3.39
N ALA A 297 -1.23 -6.43 -2.81
CA ALA A 297 0.11 -5.92 -2.56
C ALA A 297 0.92 -6.82 -1.62
N ALA A 298 0.31 -7.25 -0.50
CA ALA A 298 0.94 -8.14 0.47
C ALA A 298 1.30 -9.50 -0.16
N GLN A 299 0.34 -10.14 -0.84
CA GLN A 299 0.57 -11.42 -1.52
C GLN A 299 1.68 -11.34 -2.56
N GLY A 300 1.77 -10.23 -3.30
CA GLY A 300 2.88 -9.98 -4.23
C GLY A 300 4.25 -10.00 -3.54
N GLN A 301 4.35 -9.45 -2.33
CA GLN A 301 5.59 -9.47 -1.55
C GLN A 301 5.95 -10.88 -1.06
N TYR A 302 4.96 -11.67 -0.65
CA TYR A 302 5.16 -13.08 -0.30
C TYR A 302 5.65 -13.91 -1.49
N ILE A 303 5.06 -13.72 -2.67
CA ILE A 303 5.50 -14.41 -3.89
C ILE A 303 6.95 -14.03 -4.22
N ARG A 304 7.29 -12.74 -4.20
CA ARG A 304 8.67 -12.29 -4.41
C ARG A 304 9.63 -12.99 -3.44
N TYR A 305 9.32 -12.98 -2.14
CA TYR A 305 10.16 -13.60 -1.12
C TYR A 305 10.33 -15.11 -1.32
N MET A 306 9.25 -15.83 -1.60
CA MET A 306 9.31 -17.27 -1.85
C MET A 306 10.15 -17.59 -3.09
N LEU A 307 10.01 -16.81 -4.17
CA LEU A 307 10.81 -16.99 -5.40
C LEU A 307 12.29 -16.68 -5.16
N GLU A 308 12.62 -15.61 -4.42
CA GLU A 308 14.00 -15.30 -4.02
C GLU A 308 14.62 -16.43 -3.19
N TYR A 309 13.86 -16.98 -2.24
CA TYR A 309 14.30 -18.12 -1.44
C TYR A 309 14.55 -19.36 -2.30
N MET A 310 13.63 -19.69 -3.20
CA MET A 310 13.79 -20.83 -4.12
C MET A 310 14.99 -20.64 -5.06
N ALA A 311 15.22 -19.42 -5.55
CA ALA A 311 16.40 -19.10 -6.37
C ALA A 311 17.71 -19.27 -5.60
N PHE A 312 17.74 -18.82 -4.34
CA PHE A 312 18.88 -19.05 -3.45
C PHE A 312 19.12 -20.55 -3.20
N GLN A 313 18.07 -21.35 -2.98
CA GLN A 313 18.23 -22.80 -2.81
C GLN A 313 18.70 -23.51 -4.10
N ALA A 314 18.37 -22.97 -5.28
CA ALA A 314 18.81 -23.51 -6.56
C ALA A 314 20.29 -23.23 -6.87
N ASN A 315 20.81 -22.10 -6.38
CA ASN A 315 22.19 -21.64 -6.57
C ASN A 315 22.70 -21.01 -5.25
N PRO A 316 23.10 -21.84 -4.25
CA PRO A 316 23.42 -21.39 -2.90
C PRO A 316 24.67 -20.53 -2.77
#